data_AF-A0A2T3BDU6-F1
#
_entry.id   AF-A0A2T3BDU6-F1
#
_cell.length_a   1.000
_cell.length_b   1.000
_cell.length_c   1.000
_cell.angle_alpha   90.00
_cell.angle_beta   90.00
_cell.angle_gamma   90.00
#
_symmetry.space_group_name_H-M   'P 1'
#
loop_
_entity.id
_entity.type
_entity.pdbx_description
1 polymer ?
#
loop_
_entity_poly.entity_id
_entity_poly.type
_entity_poly.pdbx_seq_one_letter_code
_entity_poly.pdbx_strand_id
1 'polypeptide(L)' 'MCDYEEFHYACGHVTSQLLSYCHFARCDPYHQCFGVKVTKQAWQRNATCPLCHDAAAASKRTYVKARH' A
#
# COMPACT_ATOMS: atom_id res chain seq x y z
N MET A 1 1.90 6.45 19.33
CA MET A 1 2.18 6.58 17.88
C MET A 1 1.38 5.52 17.15
N CYS A 2 1.11 5.71 15.86
CA CYS A 2 0.49 4.67 15.04
C CYS A 2 1.56 3.70 14.57
N ASP A 3 1.24 2.41 14.63
CA ASP A 3 2.15 1.36 14.21
C ASP A 3 1.79 0.90 12.81
N TYR A 4 2.79 0.72 11.96
CA TYR A 4 2.63 0.29 10.57
C TYR A 4 3.50 -0.93 10.26
N GLU A 5 3.08 -1.68 9.26
CA GLU A 5 3.93 -2.62 8.53
C GLU A 5 4.23 -2.06 7.15
N GLU A 6 5.41 -2.39 6.63
CA GLU A 6 5.82 -2.06 5.27
C GLU A 6 5.97 -3.31 4.42
N PHE A 7 5.54 -3.22 3.17
CA PHE A 7 5.67 -4.28 2.18
C PHE A 7 6.48 -3.76 1.01
N HIS A 8 7.64 -4.37 0.80
CA HIS A 8 8.49 -4.13 -0.35
C HIS A 8 8.18 -5.17 -1.42
N TYR A 9 7.82 -4.70 -2.61
CA TYR A 9 7.46 -5.57 -3.72
C TYR A 9 8.63 -5.75 -4.68
N ALA A 10 8.63 -6.84 -5.42
CA ALA A 10 9.64 -7.13 -6.44
C ALA A 10 9.72 -6.05 -7.54
N CYS A 11 8.65 -5.28 -7.75
CA CYS A 11 8.63 -4.14 -8.67
C CYS A 11 9.28 -2.87 -8.11
N GLY A 12 9.85 -2.90 -6.89
CA GLY A 12 10.51 -1.76 -6.24
C GLY A 12 9.58 -0.81 -5.50
N HIS A 13 8.26 -1.02 -5.57
CA HIS A 13 7.30 -0.23 -4.82
C HIS A 13 7.23 -0.65 -3.35
N VAL A 14 6.89 0.30 -2.48
CA VAL A 14 6.68 0.08 -1.05
C VAL A 14 5.26 0.52 -0.69
N THR A 15 4.54 -0.30 0.08
CA THR A 15 3.23 0.08 0.64
C THR A 15 3.26 -0.09 2.16
N SER A 16 2.60 0.80 2.89
CA SER A 16 2.42 0.66 4.34
C SER A 16 0.99 0.31 4.70
N GLN A 17 0.83 -0.54 5.71
CA GLN A 17 -0.46 -0.92 6.28
C GLN A 17 -0.47 -0.54 7.76
N LEU A 18 -1.55 0.08 8.22
CA LEU A 18 -1.73 0.40 9.62
C LEU A 18 -2.03 -0.87 10.43
N LEU A 19 -1.24 -1.13 11.46
CA LEU A 19 -1.50 -2.21 12.42
C LEU A 19 -2.28 -1.73 13.63
N SER A 20 -1.87 -0.59 14.19
CA SER A 20 -2.42 -0.12 15.46
C SER A 20 -2.55 1.40 15.46
N TYR A 21 -3.70 1.87 15.93
CA TYR A 21 -3.93 3.29 16.14
C TYR A 21 -3.24 3.77 17.43
N CYS A 22 -2.72 4.98 17.38
CA CYS A 22 -2.22 5.68 18.56
C CYS A 22 -3.36 5.94 19.56
N HIS A 23 -3.05 6.24 20.83
CA HIS A 23 -4.07 6.49 21.85
C HIS A 23 -5.11 7.55 21.42
N PHE A 24 -4.67 8.61 20.75
CA PHE A 24 -5.55 9.69 20.28
C PHE A 24 -6.45 9.28 19.11
N ALA A 25 -6.01 8.34 18.27
CA ALA A 25 -6.70 7.91 17.07
C ALA A 25 -7.64 6.72 17.28
N ARG A 26 -7.61 6.07 18.46
CA ARG A 26 -8.42 4.86 18.74
C ARG A 26 -9.92 5.13 18.76
N CYS A 27 -10.33 6.36 19.07
CA CYS A 27 -11.74 6.73 19.20
C CYS A 27 -12.27 7.55 18.02
N ASP A 28 -11.41 7.96 17.09
CA ASP A 28 -11.78 8.79 15.94
C ASP A 28 -11.23 8.15 14.65
N PRO A 29 -12.09 7.50 13.84
CA PRO A 29 -11.70 6.88 12.56
C PRO A 29 -11.07 7.86 11.56
N TYR A 30 -11.34 9.16 11.70
CA TYR A 30 -10.81 10.21 10.82
C TYR A 30 -9.61 10.95 11.43
N HIS A 31 -9.09 10.47 12.55
CA HIS A 31 -7.96 11.09 13.21
C HIS A 31 -6.72 11.09 12.31
N GLN A 32 -6.34 12.27 11.83
CA GLN A 32 -5.06 12.47 11.18
C GLN A 32 -3.96 12.48 12.23
N CYS A 33 -3.26 11.34 12.36
CA CYS A 33 -2.12 11.24 13.25
C CYS A 33 -0.92 11.99 12.65
N PHE A 34 -0.67 13.21 13.14
CA PHE A 34 0.53 14.00 12.80
C PHE A 34 1.79 13.58 13.58
N GLY A 35 1.65 12.61 14.50
CA GLY A 35 2.78 12.05 15.24
C GLY A 35 3.69 11.16 14.40
N VAL A 36 4.88 10.87 14.94
CA VAL A 36 5.87 9.99 14.31
C VAL A 36 5.24 8.63 13.96
N LYS A 37 5.46 8.19 12.71
CA LYS A 37 5.08 6.86 12.24
C LYS A 37 6.15 5.85 12.66
N VAL A 38 5.72 4.72 13.22
CA VAL A 38 6.63 3.65 13.63
C VAL A 38 6.38 2.44 12.74
N THR A 39 7.35 2.09 11.90
CA THR A 39 7.34 0.84 11.14
C THR A 39 7.80 -0.29 12.07
N LYS A 40 6.89 -1.20 12.41
CA LYS A 40 7.18 -2.35 13.28
C LYS A 40 7.91 -3.45 12.56
N GLN A 41 7.53 -3.68 11.32
CA GLN A 41 8.08 -4.75 10.51
C GLN A 41 8.04 -4.39 9.03
N ALA A 42 9.08 -4.82 8.31
CA ALA A 42 9.16 -4.75 6.87
C ALA A 42 9.16 -6.16 6.29
N TRP A 43 8.37 -6.36 5.25
CA TRP A 43 8.18 -7.64 4.59
C TRP A 43 8.61 -7.54 3.13
N GLN A 44 9.41 -8.51 2.68
CA GLN A 44 9.74 -8.66 1.26
C GLN A 44 8.69 -9.56 0.60
N ARG A 45 8.04 -9.07 -0.45
CA ARG A 45 7.08 -9.81 -1.25
C ARG A 45 7.64 -10.03 -2.65
N ASN A 46 7.78 -11.31 -3.03
CA ASN A 46 8.15 -11.73 -4.39
C ASN A 46 6.97 -11.62 -5.37
N ALA A 47 6.14 -10.59 -5.22
CA ALA A 47 5.00 -10.31 -6.06
C ALA A 47 5.07 -8.86 -6.55
N THR A 48 4.39 -8.58 -7.65
CA THR A 48 4.19 -7.20 -8.14
C THR A 48 3.15 -6.50 -7.26
N CYS A 49 3.31 -5.20 -7.01
CA CYS A 49 2.33 -4.46 -6.23
C CYS A 49 0.97 -4.34 -6.97
N PRO A 50 -0.14 -4.09 -6.26
CA PRO A 50 -1.47 -3.96 -6.88
C PRO A 50 -1.52 -2.90 -8.00
N LEU A 51 -0.83 -1.77 -7.84
CA LEU A 51 -0.80 -0.70 -8.84
C LEU A 51 -0.17 -1.16 -10.17
N CYS A 52 0.95 -1.87 -10.10
CA CYS A 52 1.60 -2.42 -11.29
C CYS A 52 0.81 -3.58 -11.89
N HIS A 53 0.18 -4.39 -11.04
CA HIS A 53 -0.72 -5.46 -11.48
C HIS A 53 -1.89 -4.88 -12.28
N ASP A 54 -2.53 -3.83 -11.77
CA ASP A 54 -3.67 -3.19 -12.41
C ASP A 54 -3.27 -2.42 -13.67
N ALA A 55 -2.12 -1.75 -13.67
CA ALA A 55 -1.56 -1.13 -14.88
C ALA A 55 -1.30 -2.17 -15.98
N ALA A 56 -0.78 -3.35 -15.62
CA ALA A 56 -0.57 -4.45 -16.55
C ALA A 56 -1.89 -5.07 -17.04
N ALA A 57 -2.94 -5.09 -16.21
CA ALA A 57 -4.27 -5.52 -16.61
C ALA A 57 -4.95 -4.50 -17.54
N ALA A 58 -4.80 -3.20 -17.27
CA ALA A 58 -5.35 -2.12 -18.06
C ALA A 58 -4.73 -2.04 -19.47
N SER A 59 -3.41 -2.21 -19.58
CA SER A 59 -2.72 -2.20 -20.88
C SER A 59 -3.15 -3.36 -21.80
N LYS A 60 -3.47 -4.53 -21.23
CA LYS A 60 -4.05 -5.65 -21.99
C LYS A 60 -5.44 -5.32 -22.55
N ARG A 61 -6.21 -4.47 -21.86
CA ARG A 61 -7.56 -4.08 -22.26
C ARG A 61 -7.58 -3.04 -23.38
N THR A 62 -6.62 -2.11 -23.39
CA THR A 62 -6.50 -1.09 -24.45
C THR A 62 -5.98 -1.68 -25.76
N TYR A 63 -5.10 -2.69 -25.70
CA TYR A 63 -4.60 -3.37 -26.91
C TYR A 63 -5.70 -4.09 -27.70
N VAL A 64 -6.67 -4.73 -27.02
CA VAL A 64 -7.78 -5.43 -27.68
C VAL A 64 -8.75 -4.46 -28.37
N LYS A 65 -8.87 -3.21 -27.86
CA LYS A 65 -9.82 -2.22 -28.39
C LYS A 65 -9.30 -1.38 -29.56
N ALA A 66 -8.02 -1.52 -29.92
CA ALA A 66 -7.37 -0.77 -31.02
C ALA A 66 -7.24 -1.58 -32.33
N ARG A 67 -7.92 -2.73 -32.44
CA ARG A 67 -7.98 -3.56 -33.65
C ARG A 67 -9.42 -3.71 -34.12
N HIS A 68 -10.04 -2.65 -34.62
CA HIS A 68 -11.18 -2.70 -35.55
C HIS A 68 -11.33 -1.38 -36.29
#